data_AF-A0A9D3YRJ9-F1
#
_entry.id   AF-A0A9D3YRJ9-F1
#
_cell.length_a   1.000
_cell.length_b   1.000
_cell.length_c   1.000
_cell.angle_alpha   90.00
_cell.angle_beta   90.00
_cell.angle_gamma   90.00
#
_symmetry.space_group_name_H-M   'P 1'
#
loop_
_entity.id
_entity.type
_entity.pdbx_description
1 polymer ?
#
loop_
_entity_poly.entity_id
_entity_poly.type
_entity_poly.pdbx_seq_one_letter_code
_entity_poly.pdbx_strand_id
1 'polypeptide(L)'
;MRVRVVCLTVLACTCVFAQAVAGGEIKPVKGKPGFCTPSLDPSEPKCKDRCKTDANCKDNRKCCMSGCGQKCVVPSKDDCSVVADCMPLTCKRIHMPPGACCPVCKNNGKSKNCKKNGKIYREGEDVPDDDPCMFCRCDSGEVVCAIMDCAAPPCEDPFSIPGQCCPVCNTDTSCKVGDKVFKDLEDIPDENPCESCICSRGEVVCSTVFCDVPQCVAPAVPFTAPGECCPGCKDVKQ
;
A
#
# COMPACT_ATOMS: atom_id res chain seq x y z
N MET A 1 -52.45 -1.87 -21.17
CA MET A 1 -52.70 -2.69 -22.39
C MET A 1 -52.83 -4.15 -21.94
N ARG A 2 -53.87 -4.86 -22.39
CA ARG A 2 -54.36 -6.11 -21.78
C ARG A 2 -53.43 -7.30 -22.05
N VAL A 3 -53.00 -8.01 -21.00
CA VAL A 3 -52.37 -9.34 -21.13
C VAL A 3 -53.49 -10.38 -20.96
N ARG A 4 -53.72 -11.22 -21.98
CA ARG A 4 -54.65 -12.35 -21.90
C ARG A 4 -53.92 -13.54 -21.27
N VAL A 5 -54.40 -14.01 -20.13
CA VAL A 5 -54.00 -15.27 -19.50
C VAL A 5 -54.85 -16.38 -20.11
N VAL A 6 -54.25 -17.30 -20.85
CA VAL A 6 -54.89 -18.57 -21.25
C VAL A 6 -54.27 -19.65 -20.37
N CYS A 7 -55.08 -20.20 -19.45
CA CYS A 7 -54.69 -21.33 -18.61
C CYS A 7 -55.63 -22.49 -18.95
N LEU A 8 -55.15 -23.46 -19.74
CA LEU A 8 -55.85 -24.72 -19.97
C LEU A 8 -55.51 -25.68 -18.82
N THR A 9 -56.57 -26.08 -18.11
CA THR A 9 -56.76 -27.36 -17.39
C THR A 9 -55.72 -27.74 -16.32
N VAL A 10 -56.01 -27.52 -15.04
CA VAL A 10 -56.75 -28.40 -14.09
C VAL A 10 -55.79 -29.27 -13.27
N LEU A 11 -55.90 -29.12 -11.94
CA LEU A 11 -55.38 -29.96 -10.84
C LEU A 11 -53.90 -29.83 -10.44
N ALA A 12 -53.60 -28.79 -9.64
CA ALA A 12 -52.95 -28.98 -8.33
C ALA A 12 -53.00 -27.66 -7.54
N CYS A 13 -53.82 -27.67 -6.50
CA CYS A 13 -53.97 -26.59 -5.54
C CYS A 13 -52.69 -26.49 -4.68
N THR A 14 -51.80 -25.54 -4.98
CA THR A 14 -50.95 -24.94 -3.96
C THR A 14 -51.05 -23.43 -4.06
N CYS A 15 -51.67 -22.83 -3.05
CA CYS A 15 -51.78 -21.39 -2.89
C CYS A 15 -50.39 -20.84 -2.55
N VAL A 16 -49.54 -20.61 -3.56
CA VAL A 16 -48.36 -19.77 -3.33
C VAL A 16 -48.85 -18.33 -3.31
N PHE A 17 -48.98 -17.79 -2.10
CA PHE A 17 -49.15 -16.37 -1.88
C PHE A 17 -47.95 -15.65 -2.51
N ALA A 18 -48.13 -15.16 -3.74
CA ALA A 18 -47.28 -14.12 -4.28
C ALA A 18 -47.56 -12.87 -3.44
N GLN A 19 -46.77 -12.65 -2.38
CA GLN A 19 -46.75 -11.37 -1.70
C GLN A 19 -46.32 -10.33 -2.73
N ALA A 20 -47.26 -9.47 -3.12
CA ALA A 20 -46.96 -8.22 -3.77
C ALA A 20 -46.10 -7.40 -2.79
N VAL A 21 -44.78 -7.48 -2.92
CA VAL A 21 -43.90 -6.46 -2.35
C VAL A 21 -44.30 -5.17 -3.05
N ALA A 22 -44.86 -4.23 -2.28
CA ALA A 22 -45.16 -2.90 -2.77
C ALA A 22 -43.86 -2.24 -3.23
N GLY A 23 -43.52 -2.44 -4.51
CA GLY A 23 -42.51 -1.70 -5.22
C GLY A 23 -42.98 -0.26 -5.33
N GLY A 24 -42.75 0.52 -4.27
CA GLY A 24 -42.81 1.96 -4.37
C GLY A 24 -41.81 2.39 -5.41
N GLU A 25 -42.28 2.82 -6.59
CA GLU A 25 -41.44 3.53 -7.55
C GLU A 25 -40.78 4.70 -6.81
N ILE A 26 -39.44 4.67 -6.66
CA ILE A 26 -38.68 5.84 -6.25
C ILE A 26 -38.77 6.81 -7.42
N LYS A 27 -39.83 7.63 -7.44
CA LYS A 27 -39.96 8.71 -8.40
C LYS A 27 -38.77 9.65 -8.18
N PRO A 28 -37.96 9.95 -9.20
CA PRO A 28 -36.88 10.90 -9.06
C PRO A 28 -37.49 12.23 -8.63
N VAL A 29 -37.14 12.69 -7.43
CA VAL A 29 -37.60 13.98 -6.91
C VAL A 29 -37.01 15.04 -7.82
N LYS A 30 -37.84 15.59 -8.70
CA LYS A 30 -37.48 16.67 -9.61
C LYS A 30 -37.03 17.87 -8.77
N GLY A 31 -35.72 18.13 -8.75
CA GLY A 31 -35.14 19.26 -8.04
C GLY A 31 -35.74 20.59 -8.49
N LYS A 32 -35.82 21.55 -7.59
CA LYS A 32 -36.33 22.89 -7.90
C LYS A 32 -35.31 23.65 -8.77
N PRO A 33 -35.76 24.55 -9.65
CA PRO A 33 -34.87 25.30 -10.55
C PRO A 33 -33.95 26.26 -9.77
N GLY A 34 -32.76 26.56 -10.34
CA GLY A 34 -31.76 27.47 -9.78
C GLY A 34 -30.63 26.80 -8.98
N PHE A 35 -29.68 27.60 -8.47
CA PHE A 35 -28.39 27.13 -7.95
C PHE A 35 -28.18 27.44 -6.46
N CYS A 36 -27.49 26.54 -5.76
CA CYS A 36 -27.04 26.73 -4.38
C CYS A 36 -25.85 27.69 -4.36
N THR A 37 -25.98 28.83 -3.70
CA THR A 37 -24.85 29.72 -3.47
C THR A 37 -24.12 29.34 -2.17
N PRO A 38 -22.79 29.46 -2.11
CA PRO A 38 -22.06 29.31 -0.87
C PRO A 38 -22.51 30.41 0.10
N SER A 39 -23.20 30.01 1.17
CA SER A 39 -23.50 30.89 2.30
C SER A 39 -22.55 30.52 3.42
N LEU A 40 -21.45 31.26 3.55
CA LEU A 40 -20.58 31.18 4.73
C LEU A 40 -21.21 32.08 5.79
N ASP A 41 -22.09 31.51 6.61
CA ASP A 41 -22.63 32.20 7.79
C ASP A 41 -21.86 31.70 9.02
N PRO A 42 -20.93 32.48 9.60
CA PRO A 42 -20.00 32.03 10.65
C PRO A 42 -20.63 31.79 12.03
N SER A 43 -21.94 32.00 12.20
CA SER A 43 -22.58 32.16 13.51
C SER A 43 -23.48 31.01 13.99
N GLU A 44 -23.48 29.83 13.36
CA GLU A 44 -24.26 28.67 13.86
C GLU A 44 -23.33 27.56 14.41
N PRO A 45 -23.07 27.49 15.73
CA PRO A 45 -22.16 26.53 16.35
C PRO A 45 -22.70 25.09 16.44
N LYS A 46 -23.83 24.77 15.79
CA LYS A 46 -24.42 23.42 15.79
C LYS A 46 -24.92 23.03 14.40
N CYS A 47 -24.22 22.06 13.82
CA CYS A 47 -24.60 21.33 12.62
C CYS A 47 -25.97 20.66 12.80
N LYS A 48 -27.04 21.21 12.22
CA LYS A 48 -28.32 20.51 12.16
C LYS A 48 -28.93 20.63 10.78
N ASP A 49 -29.11 19.49 10.13
CA ASP A 49 -29.78 19.42 8.84
C ASP A 49 -31.26 19.80 9.00
N ARG A 50 -31.68 20.84 8.28
CA ARG A 50 -33.05 21.37 8.29
C ARG A 50 -33.86 20.90 7.09
N CYS A 51 -33.20 20.31 6.10
CA CYS A 51 -33.80 19.68 4.95
C CYS A 51 -32.95 18.47 4.55
N LYS A 52 -33.54 17.52 3.82
CA LYS A 52 -32.82 16.42 3.17
C LYS A 52 -32.85 16.53 1.64
N THR A 53 -33.89 17.19 1.12
CA THR A 53 -34.15 17.38 -0.31
C THR A 53 -34.87 18.71 -0.53
N ASP A 54 -34.88 19.21 -1.77
CA ASP A 54 -35.63 20.41 -2.18
C ASP A 54 -37.11 20.35 -1.83
N ALA A 55 -37.69 19.14 -1.75
CA ALA A 55 -39.09 18.92 -1.39
C ALA A 55 -39.40 19.28 0.07
N ASN A 56 -38.41 19.26 0.96
CA ASN A 56 -38.58 19.69 2.34
C ASN A 56 -38.58 21.21 2.50
N CYS A 57 -38.14 21.93 1.47
CA CYS A 57 -38.13 23.38 1.46
C CYS A 57 -39.47 23.92 0.95
N LYS A 58 -39.99 24.97 1.58
CA LYS A 58 -41.16 25.69 1.07
C LYS A 58 -40.76 26.55 -0.13
N ASP A 59 -41.73 26.85 -1.00
CA ASP A 59 -41.55 27.74 -2.16
C ASP A 59 -40.44 27.28 -3.11
N ASN A 60 -39.81 28.20 -3.86
CA ASN A 60 -38.71 27.88 -4.77
C ASN A 60 -37.34 27.71 -4.06
N ARG A 61 -37.32 27.42 -2.75
CA ARG A 61 -36.06 27.23 -2.00
C ARG A 61 -35.46 25.84 -2.22
N LYS A 62 -34.14 25.77 -2.32
CA LYS A 62 -33.36 24.55 -2.52
C LYS A 62 -32.67 24.13 -1.24
N CYS A 63 -32.51 22.82 -1.05
CA CYS A 63 -31.76 22.26 0.07
C CYS A 63 -30.28 22.22 -0.29
N CYS A 64 -29.50 23.11 0.31
CA CYS A 64 -28.11 23.33 -0.03
C CYS A 64 -27.20 23.07 1.16
N MET A 65 -26.00 22.58 0.89
CA MET A 65 -24.98 22.35 1.90
C MET A 65 -24.29 23.68 2.21
N SER A 66 -24.39 24.14 3.46
CA SER A 66 -23.80 25.39 3.93
C SER A 66 -22.90 25.07 5.12
N GLY A 67 -21.58 24.98 4.88
CA GLY A 67 -20.49 24.88 5.89
C GLY A 67 -20.53 23.69 6.86
N CYS A 68 -21.65 23.49 7.55
CA CYS A 68 -21.85 22.59 8.66
C CYS A 68 -23.18 21.78 8.59
N GLY A 69 -24.00 21.94 7.55
CA GLY A 69 -25.22 21.14 7.36
C GLY A 69 -26.07 21.56 6.16
N GLN A 70 -27.24 20.94 6.00
CA GLN A 70 -28.19 21.20 4.92
C GLN A 70 -29.27 22.21 5.32
N LYS A 71 -29.43 23.30 4.56
CA LYS A 71 -30.39 24.39 4.83
C LYS A 71 -31.14 24.79 3.56
N CYS A 72 -32.39 25.22 3.73
CA CYS A 72 -33.22 25.71 2.63
C CYS A 72 -32.88 27.16 2.28
N VAL A 73 -32.20 27.38 1.15
CA VAL A 73 -31.77 28.71 0.69
C VAL A 73 -32.53 29.11 -0.58
N VAL A 74 -32.59 30.42 -0.83
CA VAL A 74 -33.14 30.95 -2.09
C VAL A 74 -32.11 30.69 -3.18
N PRO A 75 -32.47 29.98 -4.27
CA PRO A 75 -31.51 29.70 -5.32
C PRO A 75 -31.19 30.94 -6.13
N SER A 76 -29.91 31.15 -6.45
CA SER A 76 -29.50 32.18 -7.39
C SER A 76 -29.89 31.78 -8.81
N LYS A 77 -30.28 32.77 -9.63
CA LYS A 77 -30.64 32.58 -11.04
C LYS A 77 -29.44 32.76 -11.98
N ASP A 78 -28.37 33.43 -11.55
CA ASP A 78 -27.35 33.98 -12.47
C ASP A 78 -25.89 33.79 -12.04
N ASP A 79 -25.56 32.89 -11.10
CA ASP A 79 -24.17 32.76 -10.64
C ASP A 79 -23.60 31.34 -10.72
N CYS A 80 -23.41 30.89 -11.96
CA CYS A 80 -22.52 29.78 -12.30
C CYS A 80 -21.26 30.32 -13.00
N SER A 81 -20.81 31.52 -12.59
CA SER A 81 -19.75 32.29 -13.23
C SER A 81 -18.35 31.78 -12.91
N VAL A 82 -18.24 30.76 -12.04
CA VAL A 82 -16.96 30.19 -11.58
C VAL A 82 -16.85 28.71 -11.94
N VAL A 83 -17.03 28.39 -13.23
CA VAL A 83 -16.55 27.10 -13.78
C VAL A 83 -15.03 26.96 -13.62
N ALA A 84 -14.33 28.08 -13.39
CA ALA A 84 -12.89 28.17 -13.15
C ALA A 84 -12.41 27.51 -11.84
N ASP A 85 -13.28 27.30 -10.85
CA ASP A 85 -12.91 26.65 -9.56
C ASP A 85 -13.20 25.15 -9.55
N CYS A 86 -13.69 24.58 -10.65
CA CYS A 86 -13.96 23.16 -10.72
C CYS A 86 -12.65 22.39 -10.94
N MET A 87 -12.45 21.35 -10.14
CA MET A 87 -11.33 20.43 -10.31
C MET A 87 -11.38 19.82 -11.73
N PRO A 88 -10.27 19.83 -12.49
CA PRO A 88 -10.26 19.27 -13.83
C PRO A 88 -10.52 17.75 -13.76
N LEU A 89 -11.53 17.29 -14.49
CA LEU A 89 -11.87 15.88 -14.59
C LEU A 89 -11.25 15.29 -15.87
N THR A 90 -10.61 14.13 -15.76
CA THR A 90 -10.00 13.39 -16.89
C THR A 90 -10.90 12.27 -17.44
N CYS A 91 -12.13 12.15 -16.95
CA CYS A 91 -13.01 11.03 -17.27
C CYS A 91 -13.70 11.14 -18.64
N LYS A 92 -13.93 9.99 -19.27
CA LYS A 92 -14.52 9.88 -20.63
C LYS A 92 -15.94 10.43 -20.77
N ARG A 93 -16.71 10.54 -19.68
CA ARG A 93 -18.09 11.04 -19.72
C ARG A 93 -18.39 11.93 -18.52
N ILE A 94 -18.59 13.20 -18.83
CA ILE A 94 -18.90 14.25 -17.87
C ILE A 94 -20.42 14.49 -17.84
N HIS A 95 -20.99 14.69 -16.65
CA HIS A 95 -22.39 15.07 -16.46
C HIS A 95 -22.52 16.16 -15.39
N MET A 96 -23.38 17.13 -15.65
CA MET A 96 -23.71 18.19 -14.70
C MET A 96 -25.04 17.87 -14.01
N PRO A 97 -25.06 17.58 -12.69
CA PRO A 97 -26.29 17.34 -11.95
C PRO A 97 -27.19 18.58 -11.92
N PRO A 98 -28.53 18.42 -11.89
CA PRO A 98 -29.45 19.56 -11.80
C PRO A 98 -29.19 20.41 -10.54
N GLY A 99 -28.72 21.66 -10.72
CA GLY A 99 -28.42 22.59 -9.64
C GLY A 99 -27.01 22.50 -9.04
N ALA A 100 -26.11 21.69 -9.63
CA ALA A 100 -24.69 21.66 -9.28
C ALA A 100 -23.88 22.63 -10.14
N CYS A 101 -22.84 23.25 -9.55
CA CYS A 101 -21.97 24.21 -10.24
C CYS A 101 -20.76 23.55 -10.92
N CYS A 102 -20.37 22.35 -10.50
CA CYS A 102 -19.27 21.61 -11.12
C CYS A 102 -19.74 20.34 -11.84
N PRO A 103 -19.13 19.99 -12.98
CA PRO A 103 -19.33 18.69 -13.60
C PRO A 103 -18.89 17.56 -12.65
N VAL A 104 -19.54 16.41 -12.77
CA VAL A 104 -19.09 15.14 -12.16
C VAL A 104 -18.89 14.09 -13.24
N CYS A 105 -18.09 13.07 -12.95
CA CYS A 105 -17.99 11.92 -13.83
C CYS A 105 -19.30 11.11 -13.78
N LYS A 106 -19.94 10.93 -14.94
CA LYS A 106 -21.06 10.00 -15.07
C LYS A 106 -20.50 8.60 -15.24
N ASN A 107 -20.35 7.89 -14.14
CA ASN A 107 -20.11 6.46 -14.19
C ASN A 107 -21.32 5.83 -14.89
N ASN A 108 -21.10 5.16 -16.02
CA ASN A 108 -22.16 4.54 -16.83
C ASN A 108 -22.81 3.33 -16.15
N GLY A 109 -22.92 3.30 -14.82
CA GLY A 109 -23.07 2.05 -14.09
C GLY A 109 -21.87 1.13 -14.32
N LYS A 110 -20.70 1.68 -14.67
CA LYS A 110 -19.45 0.91 -14.64
C LYS A 110 -19.29 0.45 -13.19
N SER A 111 -19.15 -0.86 -13.03
CA SER A 111 -18.99 -1.51 -11.74
C SER A 111 -17.99 -0.71 -10.90
N LYS A 112 -18.35 -0.37 -9.65
CA LYS A 112 -17.37 0.10 -8.66
C LYS A 112 -16.24 -0.90 -8.45
N ASN A 113 -16.50 -2.15 -8.84
CA ASN A 113 -15.52 -3.22 -8.77
C ASN A 113 -14.58 -3.19 -9.98
N CYS A 114 -13.31 -3.35 -9.72
CA CYS A 114 -12.22 -3.48 -10.68
C CYS A 114 -12.07 -4.93 -11.14
N LYS A 115 -11.44 -5.13 -12.29
CA LYS A 115 -11.09 -6.47 -12.80
C LYS A 115 -9.61 -6.51 -13.17
N LYS A 116 -8.83 -7.37 -12.50
CA LYS A 116 -7.40 -7.63 -12.80
C LYS A 116 -7.17 -9.14 -12.87
N ASN A 117 -6.49 -9.60 -13.91
CA ASN A 117 -6.17 -11.02 -14.15
C ASN A 117 -7.39 -11.95 -14.02
N GLY A 118 -8.55 -11.49 -14.52
CA GLY A 118 -9.80 -12.26 -14.47
C GLY A 118 -10.56 -12.20 -13.14
N LYS A 119 -9.93 -11.77 -12.04
CA LYS A 119 -10.56 -11.61 -10.71
C LYS A 119 -11.20 -10.23 -10.56
N ILE A 120 -12.34 -10.19 -9.85
CA ILE A 120 -13.08 -8.96 -9.55
C ILE A 120 -12.73 -8.51 -8.12
N TYR A 121 -12.43 -7.23 -7.96
CA TYR A 121 -12.07 -6.58 -6.69
C TYR A 121 -13.06 -5.45 -6.40
N ARG A 122 -13.57 -5.34 -5.19
CA ARG A 122 -14.53 -4.30 -4.80
C ARG A 122 -13.83 -2.96 -4.57
N GLU A 123 -14.63 -1.89 -4.58
CA GLU A 123 -14.18 -0.55 -4.16
C GLU A 123 -13.40 -0.61 -2.83
N GLY A 124 -12.19 -0.05 -2.83
CA GLY A 124 -11.32 -0.01 -1.66
C GLY A 124 -10.53 -1.30 -1.38
N GLU A 125 -10.78 -2.40 -2.09
CA GLU A 125 -10.00 -3.63 -1.92
C GLU A 125 -8.59 -3.49 -2.50
N ASP A 126 -7.61 -4.01 -1.78
CA ASP A 126 -6.25 -4.13 -2.27
C ASP A 126 -6.18 -5.22 -3.36
N VAL A 127 -5.46 -4.90 -4.42
CA VAL A 127 -5.35 -5.71 -5.63
C VAL A 127 -3.92 -6.26 -5.69
N PRO A 128 -3.70 -7.57 -5.51
CA PRO A 128 -2.37 -8.16 -5.58
C PRO A 128 -1.63 -7.87 -6.88
N ASP A 129 -0.32 -7.75 -6.78
CA ASP A 129 0.63 -7.65 -7.89
C ASP A 129 1.74 -8.69 -7.70
N ASP A 130 2.42 -9.03 -8.79
CA ASP A 130 3.54 -9.97 -8.76
C ASP A 130 4.82 -9.28 -8.23
N ASP A 131 4.90 -7.95 -8.40
CA ASP A 131 5.93 -7.12 -7.80
C ASP A 131 5.56 -6.76 -6.34
N PRO A 132 6.35 -7.19 -5.34
CA PRO A 132 6.08 -6.91 -3.93
C PRO A 132 6.17 -5.41 -3.57
N CYS A 133 6.76 -4.57 -4.43
CA CYS A 133 6.81 -3.12 -4.26
C CYS A 133 5.61 -2.39 -4.86
N MET A 134 4.72 -3.10 -5.56
CA MET A 134 3.55 -2.52 -6.22
C MET A 134 2.31 -2.69 -5.34
N PHE A 135 1.82 -1.56 -4.82
CA PHE A 135 0.62 -1.50 -4.00
C PHE A 135 -0.53 -0.97 -4.83
N CYS A 136 -1.47 -1.86 -5.18
CA CYS A 136 -2.65 -1.50 -5.94
C CYS A 136 -3.92 -1.54 -5.10
N ARG A 137 -4.84 -0.64 -5.37
CA ARG A 137 -6.19 -0.59 -4.80
C ARG A 137 -7.22 -0.37 -5.89
N CYS A 138 -8.39 -0.96 -5.71
CA CYS A 138 -9.53 -0.66 -6.55
C CYS A 138 -10.18 0.67 -6.16
N ASP A 139 -10.16 1.64 -7.07
CA ASP A 139 -10.80 2.95 -6.90
C ASP A 139 -11.74 3.22 -8.07
N SER A 140 -13.03 3.37 -7.77
CA SER A 140 -14.09 3.74 -8.72
C SER A 140 -14.14 2.88 -9.99
N GLY A 141 -13.84 1.58 -9.88
CA GLY A 141 -13.80 0.63 -10.99
C GLY A 141 -12.51 0.62 -11.81
N GLU A 142 -11.46 1.29 -11.32
CA GLU A 142 -10.12 1.32 -11.88
C GLU A 142 -9.09 0.82 -10.85
N VAL A 143 -8.12 0.03 -11.31
CA VAL A 143 -7.02 -0.42 -10.45
C VAL A 143 -5.98 0.69 -10.43
N VAL A 144 -5.84 1.36 -9.30
CA VAL A 144 -4.87 2.43 -9.08
C VAL A 144 -3.70 1.85 -8.29
N CYS A 145 -2.48 1.99 -8.80
CA CYS A 145 -1.28 1.44 -8.17
C CYS A 145 -0.25 2.52 -7.86
N ALA A 146 0.51 2.29 -6.80
CA ALA A 146 1.68 3.06 -6.44
C ALA A 146 2.87 2.11 -6.23
N ILE A 147 4.06 2.55 -6.64
CA ILE A 147 5.31 1.87 -6.35
C ILE A 147 5.84 2.44 -5.03
N MET A 148 6.29 1.57 -4.13
CA MET A 148 7.04 1.97 -2.96
C MET A 148 8.53 2.00 -3.28
N ASP A 149 9.15 3.18 -3.14
CA ASP A 149 10.59 3.32 -3.25
C ASP A 149 11.26 2.92 -1.94
N CYS A 150 12.30 2.09 -2.03
CA CYS A 150 13.11 1.70 -0.89
C CYS A 150 14.28 2.66 -0.71
N ALA A 151 14.54 3.05 0.54
CA ALA A 151 15.80 3.68 0.88
C ALA A 151 16.95 2.67 0.71
N ALA A 152 18.09 3.12 0.20
CA ALA A 152 19.28 2.29 0.14
C ALA A 152 19.74 1.94 1.56
N PRO A 153 19.82 0.65 1.93
CA PRO A 153 20.30 0.25 3.25
C PRO A 153 21.81 0.53 3.39
N PRO A 154 22.33 0.75 4.62
CA PRO A 154 23.72 1.15 4.86
C PRO A 154 24.68 -0.06 4.89
N CYS A 155 24.73 -0.85 3.81
CA CYS A 155 25.65 -1.96 3.64
C CYS A 155 26.06 -2.12 2.17
N GLU A 156 27.21 -2.76 1.94
CA GLU A 156 27.79 -2.90 0.60
C GLU A 156 27.03 -3.90 -0.29
N ASP A 157 26.51 -4.98 0.31
CA ASP A 157 25.82 -6.05 -0.42
C ASP A 157 24.46 -6.40 0.24
N PRO A 158 23.41 -5.60 0.00
CA PRO A 158 22.07 -5.88 0.49
C PRO A 158 21.38 -6.93 -0.39
N PHE A 159 20.60 -7.82 0.22
CA PHE A 159 19.91 -8.91 -0.48
C PHE A 159 18.39 -8.80 -0.40
N SER A 160 17.70 -9.30 -1.44
CA SER A 160 16.23 -9.29 -1.52
C SER A 160 15.64 -10.62 -1.07
N ILE A 161 14.63 -10.54 -0.20
CA ILE A 161 13.88 -11.72 0.27
C ILE A 161 12.66 -11.92 -0.64
N PRO A 162 12.41 -13.15 -1.16
CA PRO A 162 11.23 -13.41 -1.98
C PRO A 162 9.92 -13.00 -1.29
N GLY A 163 9.12 -12.18 -1.97
CA GLY A 163 7.85 -11.64 -1.45
C GLY A 163 7.98 -10.40 -0.56
N GLN A 164 9.19 -9.89 -0.31
CA GLN A 164 9.40 -8.59 0.33
C GLN A 164 9.80 -7.54 -0.72
N CYS A 165 9.33 -6.30 -0.53
CA CYS A 165 9.68 -5.20 -1.42
C CYS A 165 11.14 -4.76 -1.25
N CYS A 166 11.53 -4.42 -0.03
CA CYS A 166 12.81 -3.77 0.21
C CYS A 166 13.92 -4.76 0.54
N PRO A 167 15.14 -4.52 0.04
CA PRO A 167 16.29 -5.33 0.37
C PRO A 167 16.71 -5.07 1.82
N VAL A 168 17.35 -6.06 2.44
CA VAL A 168 17.82 -6.01 3.82
C VAL A 168 19.33 -6.26 3.86
N CYS A 169 20.00 -5.73 4.88
CA CYS A 169 21.39 -6.08 5.13
C CYS A 169 21.46 -7.48 5.75
N ASN A 170 22.50 -8.23 5.39
CA ASN A 170 22.81 -9.45 6.12
C ASN A 170 23.15 -9.10 7.56
N THR A 171 22.29 -9.51 8.49
CA THR A 171 22.54 -9.40 9.92
C THR A 171 23.36 -10.57 10.46
N ASP A 172 23.62 -11.58 9.62
CA ASP A 172 24.54 -12.65 9.99
C ASP A 172 25.94 -12.06 10.05
N THR A 173 26.41 -11.81 11.27
CA THR A 173 27.80 -11.44 11.58
C THR A 173 28.78 -12.60 11.38
N SER A 174 28.34 -13.66 10.71
CA SER A 174 29.11 -14.87 10.47
C SER A 174 29.84 -14.79 9.15
N CYS A 175 31.06 -15.31 9.10
CA CYS A 175 31.92 -15.32 7.92
C CYS A 175 31.79 -16.66 7.21
N LYS A 176 31.69 -16.63 5.87
CA LYS A 176 31.68 -17.84 5.05
C LYS A 176 33.01 -18.01 4.33
N VAL A 177 33.78 -19.02 4.70
CA VAL A 177 35.06 -19.36 4.06
C VAL A 177 34.92 -20.74 3.41
N GLY A 178 34.83 -20.77 2.08
CA GLY A 178 34.47 -21.97 1.34
C GLY A 178 33.07 -22.46 1.71
N ASP A 179 32.98 -23.72 2.14
CA ASP A 179 31.72 -24.35 2.61
C ASP A 179 31.50 -24.24 4.13
N LYS A 180 32.44 -23.65 4.87
CA LYS A 180 32.37 -23.49 6.33
C LYS A 180 31.84 -22.12 6.70
N VAL A 181 31.08 -22.07 7.79
CA VAL A 181 30.53 -20.83 8.38
C VAL A 181 31.12 -20.68 9.78
N PHE A 182 31.72 -19.52 10.03
CA PHE A 182 32.35 -19.13 11.29
C PHE A 182 31.51 -18.03 11.93
N LYS A 183 31.23 -18.14 13.22
CA LYS A 183 30.50 -17.12 13.98
C LYS A 183 31.37 -15.89 14.20
N ASP A 184 30.73 -14.78 14.56
CA ASP A 184 31.44 -13.59 15.01
C ASP A 184 32.40 -13.92 16.16
N LEU A 185 33.61 -13.39 16.07
CA LEU A 185 34.76 -13.62 16.95
C LEU A 185 35.29 -15.07 16.97
N GLU A 186 34.92 -15.91 16.00
CA GLU A 186 35.48 -17.25 15.84
C GLU A 186 36.80 -17.20 15.05
N ASP A 187 37.81 -17.91 15.54
CA ASP A 187 39.10 -18.08 14.84
C ASP A 187 38.90 -18.89 13.55
N ILE A 188 39.48 -18.39 12.46
CA ILE A 188 39.43 -19.03 11.16
C ILE A 188 40.77 -19.74 10.94
N PRO A 189 40.77 -21.08 10.76
CA PRO A 189 42.00 -21.82 10.53
C PRO A 189 42.61 -21.43 9.18
N ASP A 190 43.83 -20.92 9.23
CA ASP A 190 44.63 -20.54 8.06
C ASP A 190 45.80 -21.53 7.87
N GLU A 191 46.29 -21.68 6.63
CA GLU A 191 47.43 -22.56 6.32
C GLU A 191 48.76 -21.92 6.72
N ASN A 192 48.83 -20.60 6.84
CA ASN A 192 49.99 -19.85 7.26
C ASN A 192 49.99 -19.71 8.79
N PRO A 193 50.90 -20.38 9.53
CA PRO A 193 50.94 -20.28 10.99
C PRO A 193 51.29 -18.88 11.49
N CYS A 194 51.84 -18.02 10.62
CA CYS A 194 52.16 -16.62 10.93
C CYS A 194 51.03 -15.64 10.58
N GLU A 195 49.86 -16.12 10.20
CA GLU A 195 48.64 -15.32 10.10
C GLU A 195 47.59 -15.83 11.08
N SER A 196 46.93 -14.90 11.75
CA SER A 196 45.81 -15.19 12.63
C SER A 196 44.60 -14.42 12.11
N CYS A 197 43.58 -15.17 11.72
CA CYS A 197 42.35 -14.66 11.15
C CYS A 197 41.19 -14.88 12.11
N ILE A 198 40.36 -13.86 12.28
CA ILE A 198 39.14 -13.91 13.08
C ILE A 198 37.96 -13.44 12.22
N CYS A 199 36.81 -14.07 12.41
CA CYS A 199 35.59 -13.52 11.86
C CYS A 199 35.16 -12.30 12.67
N SER A 200 35.07 -11.14 12.04
CA SER A 200 34.58 -9.92 12.68
C SER A 200 33.43 -9.33 11.86
N ARG A 201 32.21 -9.46 12.38
CA ARG A 201 30.99 -8.85 11.80
C ARG A 201 30.76 -9.21 10.34
N GLY A 202 31.01 -10.47 9.98
CA GLY A 202 30.84 -10.98 8.61
C GLY A 202 32.06 -10.81 7.71
N GLU A 203 33.13 -10.14 8.19
CA GLU A 203 34.39 -10.00 7.47
C GLU A 203 35.50 -10.85 8.09
N VAL A 204 36.30 -11.49 7.24
CA VAL A 204 37.50 -12.21 7.68
C VAL A 204 38.62 -11.19 7.87
N VAL A 205 39.01 -10.96 9.13
CA VAL A 205 40.06 -10.02 9.47
C VAL A 205 41.30 -10.79 9.89
N CYS A 206 42.36 -10.70 9.09
CA CYS A 206 43.63 -11.37 9.34
C CYS A 206 44.70 -10.39 9.82
N SER A 207 45.59 -10.87 10.69
CA SER A 207 46.73 -10.12 11.19
C SER A 207 47.99 -10.99 11.17
N THR A 208 49.12 -10.38 10.85
CA THR A 208 50.42 -11.07 10.86
C THR A 208 50.92 -11.23 12.29
N VAL A 209 51.34 -12.44 12.64
CA VAL A 209 51.98 -12.75 13.92
C VAL A 209 53.43 -12.26 13.88
N PHE A 210 53.78 -11.39 14.82
CA PHE A 210 55.16 -10.95 15.03
C PHE A 210 55.77 -11.71 16.20
N CYS A 211 56.95 -12.30 15.98
CA CYS A 211 57.64 -13.11 16.98
C CYS A 211 58.92 -12.43 17.46
N ASP A 212 59.14 -12.44 18.77
CA ASP A 212 60.44 -12.15 19.35
C ASP A 212 61.36 -13.37 19.24
N VAL A 213 62.65 -13.14 18.99
CA VAL A 213 63.64 -14.23 18.94
C VAL A 213 64.13 -14.51 20.36
N PRO A 214 63.93 -15.74 20.89
CA PRO A 214 64.33 -16.05 22.25
C PRO A 214 65.86 -16.05 22.40
N GLN A 215 66.35 -15.60 23.55
CA GLN A 215 67.75 -15.73 23.93
C GLN A 215 67.99 -17.12 24.53
N CYS A 216 68.50 -18.05 23.71
CA CYS A 216 68.77 -19.41 24.15
C CYS A 216 70.13 -19.54 24.84
N VAL A 217 70.22 -20.42 25.83
CA VAL A 217 71.47 -20.75 26.52
C VAL A 217 72.06 -22.02 25.89
N ALA A 218 73.36 -21.99 25.59
CA ALA A 218 74.05 -23.13 25.00
C ALA A 218 73.87 -24.41 25.86
N PRO A 219 73.60 -25.59 25.25
CA PRO A 219 73.73 -25.91 23.82
C PRO A 219 72.47 -25.64 22.97
N ALA A 220 71.45 -24.99 23.52
CA ALA A 220 70.23 -24.68 22.77
C ALA A 220 70.41 -23.44 21.88
N VAL A 221 69.79 -23.49 20.70
CA VAL A 221 69.75 -22.37 19.74
C VAL A 221 68.31 -22.08 19.31
N PRO A 222 67.99 -20.85 18.86
CA PRO A 222 66.69 -20.54 18.29
C PRO A 222 66.39 -21.43 17.09
N PHE A 223 65.19 -22.01 17.07
CA PHE A 223 64.74 -22.94 16.05
C PHE A 223 63.23 -22.85 15.90
N THR A 224 62.76 -22.69 14.65
CA THR A 224 61.34 -22.78 14.32
C THR A 224 61.02 -24.18 13.83
N ALA A 225 60.08 -24.86 14.50
CA ALA A 225 59.66 -26.18 14.07
C ALA A 225 58.76 -26.10 12.83
N PRO A 226 58.70 -27.17 11.99
CA PRO A 226 57.77 -27.19 10.85
C PRO A 226 56.32 -27.00 11.31
N GLY A 227 55.62 -26.04 10.71
CA GLY A 227 54.23 -25.70 11.07
C GLY A 227 54.08 -24.70 12.22
N GLU A 228 55.17 -24.29 12.86
CA GLU A 228 55.16 -23.22 13.88
C GLU A 228 55.53 -21.88 13.25
N CYS A 229 54.94 -20.79 13.74
CA CYS A 229 55.37 -19.45 13.34
C CYS A 229 56.60 -18.97 14.12
N CYS A 230 56.56 -19.08 15.45
CA CYS A 230 57.56 -18.47 16.30
C CYS A 230 58.71 -19.41 16.66
N PRO A 231 59.96 -18.92 16.70
CA PRO A 231 61.11 -19.72 17.10
C PRO A 231 61.09 -20.03 18.60
N GLY A 232 61.41 -21.27 18.95
CA GLY A 232 61.71 -21.71 20.32
C GLY A 232 63.19 -22.05 20.49
N CYS A 233 63.60 -22.49 21.68
CA CYS A 233 64.97 -22.99 21.89
C CYS A 233 65.01 -24.51 21.69
N LYS A 234 65.96 -25.00 20.88
CA LYS A 234 66.18 -26.43 20.65
C LYS A 234 67.64 -26.79 20.86
N ASP A 235 67.88 -27.84 21.63
CA ASP A 235 69.22 -28.38 21.87
C ASP A 235 69.83 -28.93 20.58
N VAL A 236 71.05 -28.51 20.27
CA VAL A 236 71.86 -29.09 19.20
C VAL A 236 72.56 -30.32 19.77
N LYS A 237 72.02 -31.52 19.49
CA LYS A 237 72.73 -32.77 19.79
C LYS A 237 73.98 -32.83 18.90
N GLN A 238 75.16 -32.91 19.52
CA GLN A 238 76.44 -33.18 18.87
C GLN A 238 76.50 -34.61 18.32
#